data_AF-A0A6G4WLE8-F1
#
_entry.id   AF-A0A6G4WLE8-F1
#
_cell.length_a   1.000
_cell.length_b   1.000
_cell.length_c   1.000
_cell.angle_alpha   90.00
_cell.angle_beta   90.00
_cell.angle_gamma   90.00
#
_symmetry.space_group_name_H-M   'P 1'
#
loop_
_entity.id
_entity.type
_entity.pdbx_description
1 polymer ?
#
loop_
_entity_poly.entity_id
_entity_poly.type
_entity_poly.pdbx_seq_one_letter_code
_entity_poly.pdbx_strand_id
1 'polypeptide(L)'
;MKFGTRIKELRTQKGLTLDQLAQETGSAKSYIWELENKNPPRPSAEKLAAIASALGVTVDYLIGSDEQTLEKAEDTAFYREYSSLPEDTRRQIREMAKILGTKKAK
;
A
#
# COMPACT_ATOMS: atom_id res chain seq x y z
N MET A 1 -9.09 -2.94 13.81
CA MET A 1 -7.63 -2.70 13.96
C MET A 1 -7.38 -1.20 14.01
N LYS A 2 -6.44 -0.68 14.81
CA LYS A 2 -6.15 0.76 14.88
C LYS A 2 -5.25 1.20 13.71
N PHE A 3 -5.45 2.42 13.21
CA PHE A 3 -4.68 3.03 12.10
C PHE A 3 -3.15 2.87 12.25
N GLY A 4 -2.59 3.26 13.41
CA GLY A 4 -1.14 3.17 13.64
C GLY A 4 -0.60 1.75 13.63
N THR A 5 -1.37 0.80 14.18
CA THR A 5 -1.03 -0.63 14.12
C THR A 5 -0.97 -1.12 12.68
N ARG A 6 -1.89 -0.66 11.82
CA ARG A 6 -1.93 -1.06 10.41
C ARG A 6 -0.74 -0.55 9.62
N ILE A 7 -0.32 0.71 9.84
CA ILE A 7 0.91 1.25 9.24
C ILE A 7 2.11 0.38 9.65
N LYS A 8 2.24 0.11 10.96
CA LYS A 8 3.36 -0.67 11.49
C LYS A 8 3.42 -2.06 10.86
N GLU A 9 2.30 -2.77 10.80
CA GLU A 9 2.24 -4.11 10.23
C GLU A 9 2.63 -4.11 8.75
N LEU A 10 2.00 -3.27 7.92
CA LEU A 10 2.31 -3.16 6.49
C LEU A 10 3.77 -2.78 6.25
N ARG A 11 4.29 -1.82 7.00
CA ARG A 11 5.71 -1.41 6.92
C ARG A 11 6.63 -2.60 7.20
N THR A 12 6.36 -3.35 8.28
CA THR A 12 7.18 -4.50 8.66
C THR A 12 7.05 -5.67 7.68
N GLN A 13 5.86 -5.92 7.12
CA GLN A 13 5.65 -6.94 6.08
C GLN A 13 6.44 -6.63 4.81
N LYS A 14 6.56 -5.36 4.45
CA LYS A 14 7.43 -4.90 3.36
C LYS A 14 8.93 -4.85 3.70
N GLY A 15 9.32 -5.18 4.94
CA GLY A 15 10.72 -5.11 5.38
C GLY A 15 11.27 -3.68 5.49
N LEU A 16 10.40 -2.67 5.54
CA LEU A 16 10.82 -1.27 5.59
C LEU A 16 11.15 -0.84 7.03
N THR A 17 12.25 -0.11 7.18
CA THR A 17 12.55 0.65 8.40
C THR A 17 11.70 1.92 8.47
N LEU A 18 11.63 2.55 9.65
CA LEU A 18 10.96 3.85 9.81
C LEU A 18 11.58 4.93 8.89
N ASP A 19 12.91 4.90 8.71
CA ASP A 19 13.61 5.87 7.86
C ASP A 19 13.26 5.68 6.38
N GLN A 20 13.16 4.43 5.92
CA GLN A 20 12.79 4.13 4.53
C GLN A 20 11.35 4.56 4.23
N LEU A 21 10.38 4.22 5.10
CA LEU A 21 9.01 4.69 4.90
C LEU A 21 8.90 6.22 4.98
N ALA A 22 9.70 6.86 5.84
CA ALA A 22 9.77 8.32 5.90
C ALA A 22 10.28 8.92 4.59
N GLN A 23 11.34 8.36 4.01
CA GLN A 23 11.87 8.77 2.71
C GLN A 23 10.85 8.60 1.58
N GLU A 24 10.21 7.43 1.48
CA GLU A 24 9.21 7.13 0.43
C GLU A 24 7.98 8.04 0.50
N THR A 25 7.65 8.57 1.68
CA THR A 25 6.47 9.42 1.90
C THR A 25 6.80 10.91 2.05
N GLY A 26 8.06 11.30 1.83
CA GLY A 26 8.51 12.69 2.02
C GLY A 26 8.22 13.22 3.42
N SER A 27 8.41 12.38 4.45
CA SER A 27 8.08 12.65 5.84
C SER A 27 9.32 12.53 6.74
N ALA A 28 9.23 13.05 7.96
CA ALA A 28 10.26 12.80 8.97
C ALA A 28 10.09 11.42 9.62
N LYS A 29 11.19 10.76 9.99
CA LYS A 29 11.16 9.50 10.76
C LYS A 29 10.29 9.59 12.02
N SER A 30 10.42 10.71 12.75
CA SER A 30 9.64 10.98 13.95
C SER A 30 8.13 11.03 13.68
N TYR A 31 7.73 11.52 12.50
CA TYR A 31 6.34 11.55 12.09
C TYR A 31 5.79 10.15 11.82
N ILE A 32 6.53 9.29 11.10
CA ILE A 32 6.12 7.89 10.89
C ILE A 32 5.99 7.16 12.23
N TRP A 33 6.96 7.35 13.14
CA TRP A 33 6.88 6.78 14.48
C TRP A 33 5.64 7.29 15.25
N GLU A 34 5.33 8.58 15.15
CA GLU A 34 4.14 9.16 15.76
C GLU A 34 2.85 8.55 15.21
N LEU A 35 2.76 8.35 13.89
CA LEU A 35 1.60 7.71 13.27
C LEU A 35 1.41 6.26 13.75
N GLU A 36 2.50 5.51 13.96
CA GLU A 36 2.44 4.13 14.43
C GLU A 36 2.08 4.00 15.92
N ASN A 37 2.48 4.96 16.76
CA ASN A 37 2.47 4.79 18.21
C ASN A 37 1.54 5.75 18.97
N LYS A 38 1.22 6.93 18.44
CA LYS A 38 0.29 7.88 19.12
C LYS A 38 -1.16 7.62 18.72
N ASN A 39 -2.08 8.03 19.60
CA ASN A 39 -3.53 7.96 19.38
C ASN A 39 -4.24 9.20 19.94
N PRO A 40 -5.04 9.94 19.15
CA PRO A 40 -5.31 9.75 17.72
C PRO A 40 -4.25 10.44 16.83
N PRO A 41 -3.67 9.73 15.85
CA PRO A 41 -2.91 10.40 14.79
C PRO A 41 -3.89 11.12 13.85
N ARG A 42 -3.55 12.34 13.43
CA ARG A 42 -4.34 13.16 12.50
C ARG A 42 -3.52 13.58 11.29
N PRO A 43 -3.13 12.64 10.41
CA PRO A 43 -2.45 12.99 9.16
C PRO A 43 -3.37 13.78 8.22
N SER A 44 -2.76 14.61 7.36
CA SER A 44 -3.50 15.25 6.26
C SER A 44 -3.86 14.21 5.19
N ALA A 45 -4.83 14.54 4.33
CA ALA A 45 -5.22 13.67 3.20
C ALA A 45 -4.04 13.38 2.27
N GLU A 46 -3.18 14.36 2.03
CA GLU A 46 -1.96 14.20 1.24
C GLU A 46 -1.01 13.18 1.88
N LYS A 47 -0.78 13.27 3.19
CA LYS A 47 0.07 12.31 3.92
C LYS A 47 -0.53 10.92 3.93
N LEU A 48 -1.85 10.79 4.07
CA LEU A 48 -2.55 9.52 3.96
C LEU A 48 -2.37 8.88 2.59
N ALA A 49 -2.54 9.65 1.51
CA ALA A 49 -2.36 9.17 0.15
C ALA A 49 -0.92 8.71 -0.11
N ALA A 50 0.07 9.49 0.33
CA ALA A 50 1.48 9.14 0.18
C ALA A 50 1.83 7.84 0.93
N ILE A 51 1.36 7.69 2.17
CA ILE A 51 1.60 6.48 2.98
C ILE A 51 0.90 5.27 2.35
N ALA A 52 -0.36 5.40 1.94
CA ALA A 52 -1.10 4.32 1.29
C ALA A 52 -0.40 3.86 0.00
N SER A 53 0.10 4.81 -0.81
CA SER A 53 0.87 4.52 -2.02
C SER A 53 2.16 3.78 -1.72
N ALA A 54 2.98 4.26 -0.77
CA ALA A 54 4.23 3.59 -0.38
C ALA A 54 3.97 2.17 0.15
N LEU A 55 2.91 2.01 0.93
CA LEU A 55 2.50 0.72 1.49
C LEU A 55 1.72 -0.16 0.50
N GLY A 56 1.41 0.31 -0.71
CA GLY A 56 0.74 -0.48 -1.75
C GLY A 56 -0.70 -0.86 -1.42
N VAL A 57 -1.41 -0.03 -0.65
CA VAL A 57 -2.81 -0.27 -0.24
C VAL A 57 -3.68 0.96 -0.52
N THR A 58 -4.99 0.85 -0.33
CA THR A 58 -5.90 2.00 -0.41
C THR A 58 -5.89 2.83 0.88
N VAL A 59 -6.24 4.11 0.76
CA VAL A 59 -6.43 5.01 1.92
C VAL A 59 -7.54 4.48 2.83
N ASP A 60 -8.63 3.97 2.26
CA ASP A 60 -9.79 3.42 2.99
C ASP A 60 -9.38 2.24 3.87
N TYR A 61 -8.56 1.33 3.31
CA TYR A 61 -7.98 0.25 4.08
C TYR A 61 -7.09 0.77 5.19
N LEU A 62 -6.24 1.77 4.92
CA LEU A 62 -5.33 2.34 5.91
C LEU A 62 -6.09 2.91 7.12
N ILE A 63 -7.14 3.70 6.88
CA ILE A 63 -7.96 4.33 7.95
C ILE A 63 -8.93 3.36 8.62
N GLY A 64 -9.20 2.20 8.00
CA GLY A 64 -9.94 1.11 8.61
C GLY A 64 -11.44 1.10 8.30
N SER A 65 -11.82 1.31 7.04
CA SER A 65 -13.13 0.87 6.59
C SER A 65 -13.22 -0.66 6.72
N ASP A 66 -14.07 -1.16 7.63
CA ASP A 66 -14.17 -2.59 7.99
C ASP A 66 -14.63 -3.51 6.83
N GLU A 67 -15.02 -2.94 5.68
CA GLU A 67 -15.43 -3.68 4.49
C GLU A 67 -14.27 -4.10 3.56
N GLN A 68 -13.04 -3.64 3.82
CA GLN A 68 -11.89 -3.87 2.94
C GLN A 68 -10.92 -4.91 3.53
N THR A 69 -10.68 -6.01 2.81
CA THR A 69 -9.58 -6.94 3.12
C THR A 69 -8.25 -6.40 2.59
N LEU A 70 -7.13 -6.88 3.13
CA LEU A 70 -5.80 -6.51 2.63
C LEU A 70 -5.65 -6.82 1.14
N GLU A 71 -6.00 -8.05 0.74
CA GLU A 71 -5.96 -8.51 -0.65
C GLU A 71 -6.76 -7.58 -1.60
N LYS A 72 -7.99 -7.22 -1.24
CA LYS A 72 -8.82 -6.29 -2.04
C LYS A 72 -8.19 -4.89 -2.14
N ALA A 73 -7.56 -4.43 -1.06
CA ALA A 73 -6.90 -3.13 -1.03
C ALA A 73 -5.65 -3.12 -1.91
N GLU A 74 -4.85 -4.19 -1.87
CA GLU A 74 -3.69 -4.40 -2.72
C GLU A 74 -4.10 -4.50 -4.20
N ASP A 75 -5.11 -5.31 -4.53
CA ASP A 75 -5.63 -5.44 -5.89
C ASP A 75 -6.13 -4.11 -6.46
N THR A 76 -6.84 -3.33 -5.63
CA THR A 76 -7.34 -2.00 -6.04
C THR A 76 -6.19 -1.02 -6.26
N ALA A 77 -5.19 -1.02 -5.38
CA ALA A 77 -4.00 -0.18 -5.52
C ALA A 77 -3.20 -0.58 -6.78
N PHE A 78 -2.99 -1.88 -6.98
CA PHE A 78 -2.36 -2.44 -8.16
C PHE A 78 -3.08 -2.05 -9.44
N TYR A 79 -4.41 -2.18 -9.51
CA TYR A 79 -5.17 -1.83 -10.71
C TYR A 79 -5.01 -0.36 -11.09
N ARG A 80 -4.98 0.55 -10.10
CA ARG A 80 -4.74 1.98 -10.33
C ARG A 80 -3.37 2.22 -10.95
N GLU A 81 -2.32 1.63 -10.37
CA GLU A 81 -0.97 1.72 -10.90
C GLU A 81 -0.90 1.10 -12.31
N TYR A 82 -1.36 -0.14 -12.47
CA TYR A 82 -1.42 -0.87 -13.74
C TYR A 82 -2.11 -0.04 -14.83
N SER A 83 -3.26 0.58 -14.53
CA SER A 83 -4.03 1.36 -15.51
C SER A 83 -3.26 2.59 -16.02
N SER A 84 -2.35 3.14 -15.22
CA SER A 84 -1.52 4.30 -15.57
C SER A 84 -0.28 3.95 -16.41
N LEU A 85 0.11 2.67 -16.49
CA LEU A 85 1.30 2.23 -17.22
C LEU A 85 1.14 2.33 -18.74
N PRO A 86 2.24 2.42 -19.52
CA PRO A 86 2.20 2.37 -20.99
C PRO A 86 1.49 1.12 -21.52
N GLU A 87 0.85 1.23 -22.69
CA GLU A 87 0.06 0.14 -23.26
C GLU A 87 0.89 -1.14 -23.49
N ASP A 88 2.11 -1.00 -23.99
CA ASP A 88 3.02 -2.14 -24.20
C ASP A 88 3.33 -2.87 -22.88
N THR A 89 3.58 -2.13 -21.80
CA THR A 89 3.80 -2.69 -20.47
C THR A 89 2.55 -3.42 -19.97
N ARG A 90 1.37 -2.80 -20.09
CA ARG A 90 0.10 -3.45 -19.72
C ARG A 90 -0.18 -4.71 -20.55
N ARG A 91 0.20 -4.72 -21.84
CA ARG A 91 0.11 -5.92 -22.69
C ARG A 91 1.00 -7.03 -22.16
N GLN A 92 2.27 -6.74 -21.85
CA GLN A 92 3.21 -7.72 -21.31
C GLN A 92 2.73 -8.30 -19.97
N ILE A 93 2.24 -7.46 -19.06
CA ILE A 93 1.68 -7.89 -17.77
C ILE A 93 0.51 -8.86 -17.98
N ARG A 94 -0.43 -8.54 -18.89
CA ARG A 94 -1.57 -9.42 -19.20
C ARG A 94 -1.16 -10.77 -19.79
N GLU A 95 -0.18 -10.79 -20.69
CA GLU A 95 0.33 -12.04 -21.27
C GLU A 95 1.04 -12.91 -20.21
N MET A 96 1.82 -12.28 -19.32
CA MET A 96 2.45 -12.99 -18.21
C MET A 96 1.40 -13.63 -17.28
N ALA A 97 0.34 -12.89 -16.95
CA ALA A 97 -0.75 -13.40 -16.11
C ALA A 97 -1.44 -14.62 -16.74
N LYS A 98 -1.66 -14.63 -18.06
CA LYS A 98 -2.21 -15.79 -18.78
C LYS A 98 -1.31 -17.02 -18.64
N ILE A 99 0.00 -16.86 -18.85
CA ILE A 99 0.98 -17.97 -18.76
C ILE A 99 1.04 -18.54 -17.33
N LEU A 100 1.04 -17.68 -16.31
CA LEU A 100 1.07 -18.11 -14.92
C LEU A 100 -0.25 -18.79 -14.52
N GLY A 101 -1.38 -18.33 -15.05
CA GLY A 101 -2.69 -18.94 -14.83
C GLY A 101 -2.83 -20.33 -15.45
N THR A 102 -2.23 -20.58 -16.61
CA THR A 102 -2.28 -21.92 -17.26
C THR A 102 -1.34 -22.93 -16.62
N LYS A 103 -0.23 -22.51 -16.01
CA LYS A 103 0.70 -23.41 -15.30
C LYS A 103 0.14 -24.05 -14.03
N LYS A 104 -0.91 -23.50 -13.42
CA LYS A 104 -1.58 -24.10 -12.25
C LYS A 104 -2.59 -25.20 -12.59
N ALA A 105 -2.83 -25.48 -13.88
CA ALA A 105 -3.70 -26.56 -14.34
C ALA A 105 -2.90 -27.83 -14.69
N LYS A 106 -2.19 -28.40 -13.72
CA LYS A 106 -1.72 -29.80 -13.76
C LYS A 106 -1.41 -30.31 -12.36
#